data_AF-A0A924FEZ5-F1
#
_entry.id   AF-A0A924FEZ5-F1
#
_cell.length_a   1.000
_cell.length_b   1.000
_cell.length_c   1.000
_cell.angle_alpha   90.00
_cell.angle_beta   90.00
_cell.angle_gamma   90.00
#
_symmetry.space_group_name_H-M   'P 1'
#
loop_
_entity.id
_entity.type
_entity.pdbx_description
1 polymer ?
#
loop_
_entity_poly.entity_id
_entity_poly.type
_entity_poly.pdbx_seq_one_letter_code
_entity_poly.pdbx_strand_id
1 'polypeptide(L)'
;MNAIRDYDQLRKAVIAMWRFSFGNHPYPPLEHIKMVSGYKPNKGQWEHIRHLLGIVVSNEKPNSAFKEIAKEAYNDFASSKRQDAQWFNDFIADQREKNKVRLKALSKPISEYKKRMALPSARQHHLEKTKELINSWLPEISINWEAVELFVLTFDEWIFQLEIQSNLKMNASDWDDVLNLIYVGPNCLYWTDDHKKTKAFLINAGCENYLYNP
;
A
#
# COMPACT_ATOMS: atom_id res chain seq x y z
N MET A 1 19.06 0.10 -3.23
CA MET A 1 19.44 1.50 -2.97
C MET A 1 20.89 1.53 -2.52
N ASN A 2 21.71 2.41 -3.10
CA ASN A 2 23.09 2.60 -2.67
C ASN A 2 23.15 3.01 -1.19
N ALA A 3 24.13 2.50 -0.44
CA ALA A 3 24.40 2.94 0.91
C ALA A 3 24.63 4.47 0.91
N ILE A 4 23.94 5.19 1.81
CA ILE A 4 24.11 6.64 1.97
C ILE A 4 25.56 6.90 2.39
N ARG A 5 26.33 7.59 1.55
CA ARG A 5 27.79 7.69 1.68
C ARG A 5 28.26 8.88 2.52
N ASP A 6 27.43 9.92 2.66
CA ASP A 6 27.78 11.14 3.40
C ASP A 6 26.54 11.80 4.05
N TYR A 7 26.78 12.84 4.85
CA TYR A 7 25.73 13.55 5.60
C TYR A 7 24.76 14.31 4.68
N ASP A 8 25.24 14.90 3.58
CA ASP A 8 24.39 15.68 2.69
C ASP A 8 23.43 14.77 1.93
N GLN A 9 23.86 13.57 1.56
CA GLN A 9 23.00 12.53 0.99
C GLN A 9 21.95 12.06 2.00
N LEU A 10 22.34 11.83 3.27
CA LEU A 10 21.41 11.47 4.34
C LEU A 10 20.37 12.57 4.53
N ARG A 11 20.80 13.82 4.67
CA ARG A 11 19.93 14.98 4.90
C ARG A 11 18.98 15.18 3.73
N LYS A 12 19.45 15.08 2.49
CA LYS A 12 18.59 15.15 1.29
C LYS A 12 17.54 14.04 1.27
N ALA A 13 17.92 12.81 1.61
CA ALA A 13 16.98 11.68 1.70
C ALA A 13 15.95 11.89 2.82
N VAL A 14 16.39 12.32 4.00
CA VAL A 14 15.51 12.62 5.15
C VAL A 14 14.57 13.79 4.84
N ILE A 15 15.03 14.86 4.19
CA ILE A 15 14.17 15.98 3.78
C ILE A 15 13.13 15.52 2.75
N ALA A 16 13.53 14.71 1.77
CA ALA A 16 12.59 14.16 0.80
C ALA A 16 11.50 13.32 1.49
N MET A 17 11.90 12.47 2.43
CA MET A 17 10.99 11.64 3.22
C MET A 17 10.13 12.47 4.20
N TRP A 18 10.69 13.50 4.83
CA TRP A 18 9.95 14.40 5.73
C TRP A 18 8.80 15.09 5.00
N ARG A 19 9.07 15.59 3.80
CA ARG A 19 8.09 16.23 2.95
C ARG A 19 7.04 15.24 2.43
N PHE A 20 7.45 14.02 2.06
CA PHE A 20 6.56 13.06 1.42
C PHE A 20 5.76 12.20 2.42
N SER A 21 6.43 11.66 3.44
CA SER A 21 5.84 10.76 4.44
C SER A 21 5.21 11.54 5.60
N PHE A 22 5.92 12.49 6.22
CA PHE A 22 5.42 13.11 7.45
C PHE A 22 4.54 14.35 7.25
N GLY A 23 4.55 14.96 6.06
CA GLY A 23 3.70 16.10 5.72
C GLY A 23 2.24 15.72 5.47
N ASN A 24 2.02 14.54 4.87
CA ASN A 24 0.68 14.11 4.43
C ASN A 24 0.15 12.89 5.23
N HIS A 25 1.01 11.90 5.58
CA HIS A 25 0.55 10.67 6.23
C HIS A 25 1.58 10.12 7.25
N PRO A 26 1.48 10.47 8.54
CA PRO A 26 2.54 10.21 9.53
C PRO A 26 2.86 8.75 9.83
N TYR A 27 2.13 7.79 9.24
CA TYR A 27 2.24 6.36 9.53
C TYR A 27 2.34 5.55 8.23
N PRO A 28 3.11 4.45 8.20
CA PRO A 28 3.06 3.48 7.10
C PRO A 28 1.64 2.91 6.89
N PRO A 29 1.30 2.41 5.68
CA PRO A 29 -0.06 1.95 5.36
C PRO A 29 -0.59 0.89 6.33
N LEU A 30 0.22 -0.13 6.67
CA LEU A 30 -0.19 -1.16 7.62
C LEU A 30 -0.46 -0.59 9.02
N GLU A 31 0.36 0.35 9.49
CA GLU A 31 0.14 1.02 10.78
C GLU A 31 -1.13 1.89 10.74
N HIS A 32 -1.41 2.54 9.61
CA HIS A 32 -2.65 3.29 9.41
C HIS A 32 -3.89 2.40 9.52
N ILE A 33 -3.87 1.21 8.88
CA ILE A 33 -4.96 0.22 9.01
C ILE A 33 -5.23 -0.11 10.48
N LYS A 34 -4.18 -0.34 11.28
CA LYS A 34 -4.33 -0.60 12.72
C LYS A 34 -4.98 0.57 13.44
N MET A 35 -4.51 1.79 13.16
CA MET A 35 -5.00 3.00 13.81
C MET A 35 -6.48 3.28 13.53
N VAL A 36 -6.92 3.20 12.27
CA VAL A 36 -8.34 3.41 11.91
C VAL A 36 -9.26 2.31 12.43
N SER A 37 -8.66 1.19 12.83
CA SER A 37 -9.31 0.06 13.50
C SER A 37 -9.39 0.21 15.03
N GLY A 38 -9.02 1.39 15.56
CA GLY A 38 -9.06 1.66 17.01
C GLY A 38 -7.89 1.05 17.78
N TYR A 39 -6.93 0.41 17.10
CA TYR A 39 -5.71 -0.08 17.74
C TYR A 39 -4.88 1.11 18.22
N LYS A 40 -4.39 1.05 19.46
CA LYS A 40 -3.49 2.09 19.96
C LYS A 40 -2.16 1.96 19.20
N PRO A 41 -1.75 2.99 18.42
CA PRO A 41 -0.48 2.92 17.72
C PRO A 41 0.64 2.70 18.72
N ASN A 42 1.73 2.09 18.28
CA ASN A 42 2.97 2.09 19.06
C ASN A 42 3.58 3.50 19.04
N LYS A 43 2.92 4.45 19.71
CA LYS A 43 3.18 5.90 19.64
C LYS A 43 4.65 6.21 19.89
N GLY A 44 5.27 5.50 20.84
CA GLY A 44 6.66 5.74 21.24
C GLY A 44 7.65 5.58 20.10
N GLN A 45 7.54 4.52 19.29
CA GLN A 45 8.56 4.24 18.28
C GLN A 45 8.48 5.20 17.09
N TRP A 46 7.27 5.47 16.59
CA TRP A 46 7.10 6.35 15.42
C TRP A 46 7.29 7.82 15.74
N GLU A 47 6.81 8.29 16.90
CA GLU A 47 7.07 9.67 17.34
C GLU A 47 8.56 9.88 17.61
N HIS A 48 9.26 8.86 18.13
CA HIS A 48 10.71 8.90 18.32
C HIS A 48 11.45 8.97 16.97
N ILE A 49 11.13 8.11 16.01
CA ILE A 49 11.71 8.15 14.65
C ILE A 49 11.44 9.52 14.01
N ARG A 50 10.21 10.04 14.09
CA ARG A 50 9.86 11.37 13.59
C ARG A 50 10.66 12.46 14.27
N HIS A 51 10.81 12.42 15.59
CA HIS A 51 11.60 13.40 16.33
C HIS A 51 13.06 13.42 15.87
N LEU A 52 13.70 12.25 15.76
CA LEU A 52 15.09 12.11 15.31
C LEU A 52 15.30 12.64 13.90
N LEU A 53 14.39 12.33 12.97
CA LEU A 53 14.46 12.82 11.60
C LEU A 53 14.23 14.34 11.52
N GLY A 54 13.35 14.89 12.36
CA GLY A 54 13.10 16.32 12.46
C GLY A 54 14.34 17.12 12.90
N ILE A 55 15.18 16.55 13.76
CA ILE A 55 16.46 17.14 14.15
C ILE A 55 17.40 17.28 12.94
N VAL A 56 17.48 16.26 12.08
CA VAL A 56 18.34 16.28 10.87
C VAL A 56 17.83 17.29 9.84
N VAL A 57 16.51 17.44 9.68
CA VAL A 57 15.92 18.44 8.79
C VAL A 57 16.26 19.86 9.25
N SER A 58 16.07 20.10 10.55
CA SER A 58 16.12 21.45 11.15
C SER A 58 17.54 21.97 11.37
N ASN A 59 18.54 21.09 11.44
CA ASN A 59 19.93 21.46 11.69
C ASN A 59 20.80 21.33 10.43
N GLU A 60 21.66 22.32 10.18
CA GLU A 60 22.67 22.20 9.11
C GLU A 60 23.73 21.15 9.44
N LYS A 61 24.14 21.03 10.71
CA LYS A 61 25.10 20.01 11.20
C LYS A 61 24.75 19.56 12.63
N PRO A 62 23.87 18.55 12.81
CA PRO A 62 23.67 17.92 14.11
C PRO A 62 24.97 17.24 14.55
N ASN A 63 25.15 17.02 15.86
CA ASN A 63 26.34 16.30 16.33
C ASN A 63 26.41 14.88 15.72
N SER A 64 27.60 14.29 15.70
CA SER A 64 27.86 13.00 15.05
C SER A 64 27.03 11.85 15.64
N ALA A 65 26.74 11.86 16.95
CA ALA A 65 25.92 10.84 17.59
C ALA A 65 24.46 10.88 17.08
N PHE A 66 23.86 12.07 16.95
CA PHE A 66 22.51 12.23 16.41
C PHE A 66 22.43 11.83 14.94
N LYS A 67 23.50 12.09 14.16
CA LYS A 67 23.57 11.67 12.76
C LYS A 67 23.48 10.15 12.62
N GLU A 68 24.25 9.40 13.40
CA GLU A 68 24.23 7.93 13.32
C GLU A 68 22.91 7.34 13.81
N ILE A 69 22.34 7.86 14.92
CA ILE A 69 21.02 7.45 15.41
C ILE A 69 19.92 7.71 14.37
N ALA A 70 19.93 8.88 13.72
CA ALA A 70 18.95 9.19 12.68
C ALA A 70 19.14 8.33 11.42
N LYS A 71 20.38 7.95 11.10
CA LYS A 71 20.70 7.03 10.00
C LYS A 71 20.19 5.62 10.30
N GLU A 72 20.34 5.13 11.53
CA GLU A 72 19.76 3.87 11.99
C GLU A 72 18.23 3.92 11.89
N ALA A 73 17.58 4.94 12.46
CA ALA A 73 16.14 5.12 12.36
C ALA A 73 15.62 5.20 10.90
N TYR A 74 16.38 5.83 10.01
CA TYR A 74 16.09 5.84 8.58
C TYR A 74 16.19 4.44 7.96
N ASN A 75 17.25 3.70 8.27
CA ASN A 75 17.46 2.35 7.77
C ASN A 75 16.35 1.41 8.26
N ASP A 76 15.92 1.53 9.51
CA ASP A 76 14.83 0.75 10.09
C ASP A 76 13.51 1.04 9.37
N PHE A 77 13.17 2.32 9.17
CA PHE A 77 11.99 2.72 8.41
C PHE A 77 12.03 2.18 6.97
N ALA A 78 13.15 2.37 6.28
CA ALA A 78 13.31 1.93 4.89
C ALA A 78 13.26 0.40 4.76
N SER A 79 13.77 -0.33 5.76
CA SER A 79 13.72 -1.79 5.80
C SER A 79 12.31 -2.30 6.06
N SER A 80 11.58 -1.69 7.02
CA SER A 80 10.16 -2.00 7.27
C SER A 80 9.31 -1.78 6.01
N LYS A 81 9.47 -0.65 5.32
CA LYS A 81 8.76 -0.39 4.05
C LYS A 81 9.04 -1.42 2.97
N ARG A 82 10.30 -1.87 2.85
CA ARG A 82 10.65 -2.93 1.90
C ARG A 82 10.04 -4.27 2.30
N GLN A 83 10.01 -4.59 3.58
CA GLN A 83 9.41 -5.82 4.08
C GLN A 83 7.90 -5.84 3.82
N ASP A 84 7.21 -4.72 4.09
CA ASP A 84 5.80 -4.55 3.76
C ASP A 84 5.60 -4.85 2.26
N ALA A 85 6.31 -4.15 1.38
CA ALA A 85 6.23 -4.34 -0.06
C ALA A 85 6.61 -5.76 -0.53
N GLN A 86 7.53 -6.43 0.16
CA GLN A 86 7.95 -7.80 -0.18
C GLN A 86 6.82 -8.79 0.07
N TRP A 87 6.10 -8.69 1.19
CA TRP A 87 4.93 -9.54 1.45
C TRP A 87 3.86 -9.39 0.38
N PHE A 88 3.61 -8.17 -0.11
CA PHE A 88 2.71 -7.92 -1.24
C PHE A 88 3.19 -8.59 -2.52
N ASN A 89 4.48 -8.46 -2.85
CA ASN A 89 5.04 -9.05 -4.07
C ASN A 89 4.98 -10.58 -4.05
N ASP A 90 5.34 -11.21 -2.93
CA ASP A 90 5.33 -12.67 -2.77
C ASP A 90 3.92 -13.23 -2.86
N PHE A 91 2.95 -12.57 -2.23
CA PHE A 91 1.53 -12.94 -2.32
C PHE A 91 1.02 -12.95 -3.76
N ILE A 92 1.34 -11.92 -4.54
CA ILE A 92 0.85 -11.81 -5.92
C ILE A 92 1.52 -12.83 -6.83
N ALA A 93 2.79 -13.12 -6.60
CA ALA A 93 3.46 -14.21 -7.28
C ALA A 93 2.76 -15.55 -7.01
N ASP A 94 2.41 -15.82 -5.75
CA ASP A 94 1.66 -17.02 -5.36
C ASP A 94 0.24 -17.07 -5.97
N GLN A 95 -0.53 -15.98 -5.92
CA GLN A 95 -1.85 -15.92 -6.56
C GLN A 95 -1.79 -16.08 -8.06
N ARG A 96 -0.81 -15.46 -8.73
CA ARG A 96 -0.60 -15.64 -10.16
C ARG A 96 -0.32 -17.10 -10.50
N GLU A 97 0.48 -17.78 -9.69
CA GLU A 97 0.79 -19.19 -9.94
C GLU A 97 -0.43 -20.09 -9.70
N LYS A 98 -1.13 -19.90 -8.58
CA LYS A 98 -2.41 -20.59 -8.29
C LYS A 98 -3.45 -20.35 -9.38
N ASN A 99 -3.53 -19.14 -9.92
CA ASN A 99 -4.45 -18.80 -10.98
C ASN A 99 -4.06 -19.35 -12.34
N LYS A 100 -2.77 -19.40 -12.69
CA LYS A 100 -2.33 -20.12 -13.90
C LYS A 100 -2.77 -21.58 -13.86
N VAL A 101 -2.63 -22.24 -12.71
CA VAL A 101 -3.10 -23.63 -12.52
C VAL A 101 -4.61 -23.71 -12.68
N ARG A 102 -5.37 -22.82 -12.02
CA ARG A 102 -6.83 -22.79 -12.07
C ARG A 102 -7.38 -22.50 -13.47
N LEU A 103 -6.80 -21.55 -14.20
CA LEU A 103 -7.21 -21.19 -15.56
C LEU A 103 -6.85 -22.27 -16.58
N LYS A 104 -5.70 -22.94 -16.43
CA LYS A 104 -5.36 -24.13 -17.22
C LYS A 104 -6.36 -25.28 -16.97
N ALA A 105 -6.81 -25.44 -15.73
CA ALA A 105 -7.78 -26.47 -15.35
C ALA A 105 -9.22 -26.15 -15.78
N LEU A 106 -9.56 -24.87 -16.00
CA LEU A 106 -10.94 -24.45 -16.23
C LEU A 106 -11.48 -24.85 -17.62
N SER A 107 -10.65 -25.25 -18.58
CA SER A 107 -11.05 -25.67 -19.95
C SER A 107 -11.97 -24.70 -20.71
N LYS A 108 -12.26 -23.53 -20.13
CA LYS A 108 -13.30 -22.58 -20.52
C LYS A 108 -12.65 -21.21 -20.75
N PRO A 109 -13.12 -20.45 -21.74
CA PRO A 109 -12.50 -19.17 -22.09
C PRO A 109 -12.64 -18.14 -20.95
N ILE A 110 -11.65 -17.24 -20.83
CA ILE A 110 -11.61 -16.13 -19.85
C ILE A 110 -12.93 -15.33 -19.83
N SER A 111 -13.64 -15.27 -20.95
CA SER A 111 -14.96 -14.65 -21.06
C SER A 111 -16.02 -15.24 -20.13
N GLU A 112 -16.00 -16.55 -19.85
CA GLU A 112 -16.91 -17.17 -18.89
C GLU A 112 -16.57 -16.79 -17.45
N TYR A 113 -15.28 -16.69 -17.12
CA TYR A 113 -14.85 -16.25 -15.80
C TYR A 113 -15.28 -14.80 -15.54
N LYS A 114 -15.10 -13.92 -16.53
CA LYS A 114 -15.62 -12.54 -16.49
C LYS A 114 -17.14 -12.49 -16.30
N LYS A 115 -17.90 -13.34 -16.99
CA LYS A 115 -19.37 -13.42 -16.82
C LYS A 115 -19.76 -13.85 -15.40
N ARG A 116 -19.02 -14.77 -14.78
CA ARG A 116 -19.26 -15.17 -13.38
C ARG A 116 -18.95 -14.04 -12.42
N MET A 117 -17.84 -13.34 -12.62
CA MET A 117 -17.44 -12.20 -11.80
C MET A 117 -18.27 -10.93 -12.06
N ALA A 118 -19.16 -10.94 -13.05
CA ALA A 118 -20.20 -9.92 -13.19
C ALA A 118 -21.39 -10.16 -12.22
N LEU A 119 -21.51 -11.35 -11.62
CA LEU A 119 -22.56 -11.64 -10.64
C LEU A 119 -22.23 -10.97 -9.30
N PRO A 120 -23.16 -10.23 -8.67
CA PRO A 120 -22.91 -9.57 -7.39
C PRO A 120 -22.45 -10.52 -6.29
N SER A 121 -23.03 -11.71 -6.21
CA SER A 121 -22.66 -12.73 -5.22
C SER A 121 -21.23 -13.26 -5.40
N ALA A 122 -20.77 -13.39 -6.65
CA ALA A 122 -19.39 -13.80 -6.94
C ALA A 122 -18.39 -12.71 -6.57
N ARG A 123 -18.71 -11.44 -6.87
CA ARG A 123 -17.91 -10.28 -6.44
C ARG A 123 -17.81 -10.19 -4.93
N GLN A 124 -18.94 -10.32 -4.22
CA GLN A 124 -18.92 -10.29 -2.76
C GLN A 124 -18.04 -11.40 -2.19
N HIS A 125 -18.16 -12.62 -2.71
CA HIS A 125 -17.33 -13.73 -2.24
C HIS A 125 -15.84 -13.52 -2.50
N HIS A 126 -15.47 -12.91 -3.63
CA HIS A 126 -14.08 -12.56 -3.93
C HIS A 126 -13.56 -11.48 -2.98
N LEU A 127 -14.36 -10.45 -2.72
CA LEU A 127 -14.05 -9.38 -1.77
C LEU A 127 -13.83 -9.93 -0.34
N GLU A 128 -14.68 -10.85 0.13
CA GLU A 128 -14.48 -11.47 1.44
C GLU A 128 -13.17 -12.27 1.52
N LYS A 129 -12.77 -12.96 0.44
CA LYS A 129 -11.46 -13.63 0.38
C LYS A 129 -10.30 -12.64 0.41
N THR A 130 -10.43 -11.51 -0.27
CA THR A 130 -9.45 -10.41 -0.21
C THR A 130 -9.33 -9.87 1.22
N LYS A 131 -10.44 -9.72 1.95
CA LYS A 131 -10.43 -9.33 3.37
C LYS A 131 -9.79 -10.38 4.28
N GLU A 132 -10.15 -11.66 4.13
CA GLU A 132 -9.55 -12.77 4.87
C GLU A 132 -8.03 -12.80 4.72
N LEU A 133 -7.56 -12.55 3.51
CA LEU A 133 -6.14 -12.41 3.22
C LEU A 133 -5.51 -11.23 3.97
N ILE A 134 -6.08 -10.03 3.85
CA ILE A 134 -5.51 -8.85 4.51
C ILE A 134 -5.49 -9.06 6.04
N ASN A 135 -6.51 -9.71 6.61
CA ASN A 135 -6.53 -10.10 8.02
C ASN A 135 -5.35 -11.01 8.39
N SER A 136 -4.91 -11.90 7.48
CA SER A 136 -3.73 -12.74 7.74
C SER A 136 -2.42 -11.96 7.87
N TRP A 137 -2.35 -10.74 7.32
CA TRP A 137 -1.17 -9.86 7.46
C TRP A 137 -1.11 -9.14 8.80
N LEU A 138 -2.27 -8.94 9.42
CA LEU A 138 -2.44 -8.26 10.69
C LEU A 138 -3.16 -9.21 11.64
N PRO A 139 -2.54 -10.36 11.99
CA PRO A 139 -3.17 -11.30 12.91
C PRO A 139 -3.48 -10.56 14.21
N GLU A 140 -4.63 -10.87 14.81
CA GLU A 140 -5.11 -10.30 16.07
C GLU A 140 -5.66 -8.86 16.00
N ILE A 141 -5.73 -8.27 14.80
CA ILE A 141 -6.30 -6.92 14.60
C ILE A 141 -7.63 -7.04 13.86
N SER A 142 -8.69 -6.55 14.48
CA SER A 142 -10.00 -6.45 13.83
C SER A 142 -10.02 -5.21 12.93
N ILE A 143 -9.88 -5.42 11.62
CA ILE A 143 -9.80 -4.32 10.65
C ILE A 143 -11.15 -3.61 10.49
N ASN A 144 -11.14 -2.27 10.58
CA ASN A 144 -12.28 -1.44 10.20
C ASN A 144 -12.35 -1.28 8.67
N TRP A 145 -13.07 -2.18 8.01
CA TRP A 145 -13.18 -2.22 6.55
C TRP A 145 -13.83 -0.98 5.93
N GLU A 146 -14.75 -0.33 6.65
CA GLU A 146 -15.40 0.90 6.17
C GLU A 146 -14.39 2.04 6.04
N ALA A 147 -13.46 2.16 7.00
CA ALA A 147 -12.43 3.18 6.97
C ALA A 147 -11.40 3.00 5.84
N VAL A 148 -11.27 1.80 5.28
CA VAL A 148 -10.33 1.46 4.21
C VAL A 148 -11.04 0.92 2.96
N GLU A 149 -12.31 1.28 2.78
CA GLU A 149 -13.18 0.74 1.73
C GLU A 149 -12.55 0.92 0.34
N LEU A 150 -12.09 2.13 0.02
CA LEU A 150 -11.52 2.44 -1.29
C LEU A 150 -10.33 1.55 -1.63
N PHE A 151 -9.45 1.34 -0.64
CA PHE A 151 -8.31 0.45 -0.78
C PHE A 151 -8.77 -0.99 -1.06
N VAL A 152 -9.66 -1.55 -0.23
CA VAL A 152 -10.00 -2.97 -0.35
C VAL A 152 -10.77 -3.28 -1.64
N LEU A 153 -11.66 -2.39 -2.09
CA LEU A 153 -12.37 -2.53 -3.36
C LEU A 153 -11.42 -2.44 -4.56
N THR A 154 -10.50 -1.47 -4.53
CA THR A 154 -9.54 -1.29 -5.64
C THR A 154 -8.52 -2.42 -5.66
N PHE A 155 -8.05 -2.87 -4.50
CA PHE A 155 -7.12 -3.98 -4.38
C PHE A 155 -7.75 -5.30 -4.83
N ASP A 156 -9.02 -5.54 -4.51
CA ASP A 156 -9.80 -6.69 -4.99
C ASP A 156 -9.87 -6.72 -6.52
N GLU A 157 -10.22 -5.59 -7.13
CA GLU A 157 -10.26 -5.45 -8.60
C GLU A 157 -8.87 -5.64 -9.21
N TRP A 158 -7.83 -5.15 -8.54
CA TRP A 158 -6.44 -5.36 -8.97
C TRP A 158 -6.08 -6.84 -9.01
N ILE A 159 -6.37 -7.59 -7.93
CA ILE A 159 -6.16 -9.04 -7.87
C ILE A 159 -6.91 -9.70 -9.01
N PHE A 160 -8.20 -9.38 -9.19
CA PHE A 160 -9.03 -9.92 -10.26
C PHE A 160 -8.41 -9.69 -11.65
N GLN A 161 -7.97 -8.46 -11.94
CA GLN A 161 -7.37 -8.10 -13.24
C GLN A 161 -6.04 -8.82 -13.48
N LEU A 162 -5.24 -9.05 -12.43
CA LEU A 162 -4.05 -9.87 -12.50
C LEU A 162 -4.33 -11.34 -12.81
N GLU A 163 -5.49 -11.86 -12.40
CA GLU A 163 -5.90 -13.22 -12.75
C GLU A 163 -6.22 -13.32 -14.25
N ILE A 164 -6.90 -12.32 -14.81
CA ILE A 164 -7.43 -12.39 -16.19
C ILE A 164 -6.49 -11.84 -17.27
N GLN A 165 -5.55 -10.98 -16.92
CA GLN A 165 -4.61 -10.35 -17.86
C GLN A 165 -3.19 -10.92 -17.66
N SER A 166 -2.81 -11.90 -18.48
CA SER A 166 -1.50 -12.55 -18.39
C SER A 166 -0.30 -11.62 -18.66
N ASN A 167 -0.53 -10.51 -19.34
CA ASN A 167 0.47 -9.48 -19.67
C ASN A 167 0.49 -8.31 -18.67
N LEU A 168 -0.46 -8.22 -17.74
CA LEU A 168 -0.49 -7.15 -16.75
C LEU A 168 0.69 -7.34 -15.78
N LYS A 169 1.62 -6.38 -15.79
CA LYS A 169 2.77 -6.36 -14.90
C LYS A 169 2.61 -5.22 -13.89
N MET A 170 2.92 -5.55 -12.64
CA MET A 170 3.10 -4.55 -11.60
C MET A 170 4.57 -4.26 -11.40
N ASN A 171 4.87 -2.98 -11.27
CA ASN A 171 6.13 -2.49 -10.75
C ASN A 171 5.95 -2.06 -9.28
N ALA A 172 7.05 -1.70 -8.63
CA ALA A 172 7.00 -1.27 -7.24
C ALA A 172 6.17 0.00 -7.01
N SER A 173 6.17 0.95 -7.96
CA SER A 173 5.42 2.21 -7.81
C SER A 173 3.90 2.01 -7.89
N ASP A 174 3.44 1.07 -8.72
CA ASP A 174 2.01 0.74 -8.81
C ASP A 174 1.48 0.25 -7.45
N TRP A 175 2.33 -0.39 -6.64
CA TRP A 175 1.96 -0.84 -5.29
C TRP A 175 1.83 0.31 -4.31
N ASP A 176 2.76 1.26 -4.36
CA ASP A 176 2.70 2.45 -3.52
C ASP A 176 1.39 3.22 -3.83
N ASP A 177 1.00 3.33 -5.10
CA ASP A 177 -0.23 4.00 -5.51
C ASP A 177 -1.49 3.33 -4.93
N VAL A 178 -1.58 2.00 -5.03
CA VAL A 178 -2.70 1.24 -4.46
C VAL A 178 -2.71 1.32 -2.93
N LEU A 179 -1.56 1.17 -2.28
CA LEU A 179 -1.46 1.25 -0.82
C LEU A 179 -1.81 2.64 -0.28
N ASN A 180 -1.55 3.70 -1.04
CA ASN A 180 -1.92 5.05 -0.64
C ASN A 180 -3.44 5.25 -0.53
N LEU A 181 -4.25 4.40 -1.17
CA LEU A 181 -5.71 4.44 -1.02
C LEU A 181 -6.18 4.14 0.41
N ILE A 182 -5.34 3.51 1.25
CA ILE A 182 -5.62 3.26 2.67
C ILE A 182 -5.88 4.56 3.44
N TYR A 183 -5.31 5.68 2.98
CA TYR A 183 -5.50 6.98 3.63
C TYR A 183 -6.76 7.72 3.17
N VAL A 184 -7.48 7.19 2.19
CA VAL A 184 -8.69 7.82 1.65
C VAL A 184 -9.89 7.25 2.38
N GLY A 185 -10.36 7.99 3.38
CA GLY A 185 -11.57 7.63 4.12
C GLY A 185 -12.85 7.83 3.30
N PRO A 186 -13.99 7.36 3.83
CA PRO A 186 -15.30 7.58 3.21
C PRO A 186 -15.57 9.06 2.94
N ASN A 187 -16.14 9.37 1.77
CA ASN A 187 -16.45 10.73 1.29
C ASN A 187 -15.23 11.62 0.98
N CYS A 188 -14.00 11.12 1.07
CA CYS A 188 -12.82 11.84 0.60
C CYS A 188 -12.63 11.64 -0.91
N LEU A 189 -12.11 12.67 -1.58
CA LEU A 189 -11.73 12.56 -2.98
C LEU A 189 -10.24 12.24 -3.11
N TYR A 190 -9.92 11.33 -4.00
CA TYR A 190 -8.59 10.89 -4.38
C TYR A 190 -8.20 11.50 -5.73
N TRP A 191 -7.02 12.08 -5.80
CA TRP A 191 -6.44 12.61 -7.03
C TRP A 191 -5.27 11.74 -7.47
N THR A 192 -5.21 11.44 -8.77
CA THR A 192 -4.09 10.73 -9.40
C THR A 192 -3.95 11.17 -10.86
N ASP A 193 -2.71 11.28 -11.32
CA ASP A 193 -2.34 11.45 -12.73
C ASP A 193 -2.15 10.10 -13.47
N ASP A 194 -2.18 8.97 -12.75
CA ASP A 194 -2.12 7.64 -13.33
C ASP A 194 -3.46 7.24 -13.94
N HIS A 195 -3.64 7.66 -15.19
CA HIS A 195 -4.82 7.32 -15.99
C HIS A 195 -4.84 5.88 -16.49
N LYS A 196 -3.74 5.11 -16.37
CA LYS A 196 -3.61 3.80 -17.03
C LYS A 196 -3.86 2.63 -16.10
N LYS A 197 -3.52 2.74 -14.82
CA LYS A 197 -3.69 1.63 -13.87
C LYS A 197 -4.62 2.03 -12.73
N THR A 198 -4.14 2.78 -11.74
CA THR A 198 -4.88 3.02 -10.49
C THR A 198 -6.24 3.65 -10.75
N LYS A 199 -6.32 4.68 -11.61
CA LYS A 199 -7.60 5.28 -12.01
C LYS A 199 -8.51 4.28 -12.74
N ALA A 200 -7.96 3.46 -13.63
CA ALA A 200 -8.74 2.47 -14.38
C ALA A 200 -9.31 1.38 -13.47
N PHE A 201 -8.54 0.92 -12.47
CA PHE A 201 -9.02 -0.06 -11.50
C PHE A 201 -10.06 0.51 -10.55
N LEU A 202 -9.90 1.77 -10.11
CA LEU A 202 -10.92 2.48 -9.35
C LEU A 202 -12.27 2.52 -10.09
N ILE A 203 -12.25 2.88 -11.37
CA ILE A 203 -13.46 2.91 -12.21
C ILE A 203 -14.05 1.50 -12.38
N ASN A 204 -13.20 0.49 -12.65
CA ASN A 204 -13.69 -0.88 -12.82
C ASN A 204 -14.25 -1.49 -11.51
N ALA A 205 -13.77 -1.00 -10.36
CA ALA A 205 -14.29 -1.34 -9.04
C ALA A 205 -15.59 -0.59 -8.69
N GLY A 206 -16.06 0.34 -9.55
CA GLY A 206 -17.24 1.17 -9.27
C GLY A 206 -16.98 2.27 -8.24
N CYS A 207 -15.72 2.68 -8.08
CA CYS A 207 -15.27 3.67 -7.10
C CYS A 207 -14.97 5.03 -7.75
N GLU A 208 -15.56 5.34 -8.91
CA GLU A 208 -15.33 6.60 -9.61
C GLU A 208 -15.80 7.84 -8.82
N ASN A 209 -16.74 7.67 -7.89
CA ASN A 209 -17.20 8.71 -6.97
C ASN A 209 -16.10 9.19 -6.01
N TYR A 210 -15.08 8.37 -5.76
CA TYR A 210 -13.91 8.75 -5.00
C TYR A 210 -12.89 9.54 -5.82
N LEU A 211 -13.05 9.69 -7.14
CA LEU A 211 -12.08 10.42 -7.97
C LEU A 211 -12.36 11.92 -7.96
N TYR A 212 -11.34 12.72 -7.64
CA TYR A 212 -11.37 14.15 -7.88
C TYR A 212 -11.28 14.42 -9.39
N ASN A 213 -12.31 15.03 -9.97
CA ASN A 213 -12.26 15.58 -11.33
C ASN A 213 -11.85 17.06 -11.24
N PRO A 214 -10.59 17.42 -11.56
CA PRO A 214 -10.16 18.81 -11.63
C PRO A 214 -10.85 19.60 -12.74
#